data_AF-A0A969GM12-F1
#
_entry.id   AF-A0A969GM12-F1
#
_cell.length_a   1.000
_cell.length_b   1.000
_cell.length_c   1.000
_cell.angle_alpha   90.00
_cell.angle_beta   90.00
_cell.angle_gamma   90.00
#
_symmetry.space_group_name_H-M   'P 1'
#
loop_
_entity.id
_entity.type
_entity.pdbx_description
1 polymer ?
#
loop_
_entity_poly.entity_id
_entity_poly.type
_entity_poly.pdbx_seq_one_letter_code
_entity_poly.pdbx_strand_id
1 'polypeptide(L)'
;MGITHLTKASIAPAIAIFVFVFLIKQAVQSYRTYQENHNNNSTEKTTLVDVIRKTALLNLVSLALVIAIFLSTIFPYINTSQRFFGKYFYNVNSTFYIWYNSWEEAESGTRMHGDSKGYPQMPPEDIPSFQKYLREHTIQQIADRFLNGIDRVFYIAGQSYGYLKYIVLYLAAGIILSLIQWRNTLAIARQHWSALLFILLYFVSYLLLYAWYIPIASGNRFTLAQFVPVMFFLAVVLNTHQHQIEQANNQTSSKIMQRKGLALFYGLLVGMILFELYPILSDRILIVFAGT
;
A
#
# COMPACT_ATOMS: atom_id res chain seq x y z
N MET A 1 -0.57 13.63 -3.59
CA MET A 1 -1.48 12.86 -2.71
C MET A 1 -1.76 13.71 -1.49
N GLY A 2 -2.95 14.30 -1.35
CA GLY A 2 -3.27 15.17 -0.23
C GLY A 2 -3.79 14.41 1.00
N ILE A 3 -3.96 15.12 2.12
CA ILE A 3 -4.59 14.62 3.36
C ILE A 3 -5.97 13.98 3.09
N THR A 4 -6.67 14.45 2.05
CA THR A 4 -7.95 13.90 1.57
C THR A 4 -7.89 12.44 1.11
N HIS A 5 -6.70 11.90 0.80
CA HIS A 5 -6.60 10.47 0.53
C HIS A 5 -6.84 9.63 1.79
N LEU A 6 -6.45 10.15 2.98
CA LEU A 6 -6.60 9.48 4.27
C LEU A 6 -8.06 9.24 4.67
N THR A 7 -9.00 9.95 4.06
CA THR A 7 -10.45 9.79 4.32
C THR A 7 -11.09 8.72 3.43
N LYS A 8 -10.35 8.11 2.49
CA LYS A 8 -10.88 7.02 1.67
C LYS A 8 -11.00 5.74 2.51
N ALA A 9 -12.08 5.00 2.30
CA ALA A 9 -12.33 3.72 2.95
C ALA A 9 -11.18 2.70 2.78
N SER A 10 -10.38 2.84 1.71
CA SER A 10 -9.21 1.98 1.48
C SER A 10 -8.05 2.17 2.45
N ILE A 11 -8.01 3.27 3.21
CA ILE A 11 -6.92 3.54 4.18
C ILE A 11 -7.09 2.72 5.46
N ALA A 12 -8.32 2.44 5.89
CA ALA A 12 -8.58 1.70 7.12
C ALA A 12 -7.92 0.30 7.11
N PRO A 13 -7.98 -0.48 6.02
CA PRO A 13 -7.18 -1.69 5.87
C PRO A 13 -5.68 -1.49 6.09
N ALA A 14 -5.09 -0.38 5.61
CA ALA A 14 -3.67 -0.10 5.80
C ALA A 14 -3.32 0.11 7.28
N ILE A 15 -4.16 0.82 8.03
CA ILE A 15 -4.00 0.98 9.49
C ILE A 15 -4.16 -0.37 10.19
N ALA A 16 -5.14 -1.18 9.80
CA ALA A 16 -5.33 -2.51 10.37
C ALA A 16 -4.10 -3.41 10.15
N ILE A 17 -3.54 -3.42 8.93
CA ILE A 17 -2.30 -4.14 8.61
C ILE A 17 -1.12 -3.59 9.43
N PHE A 18 -1.01 -2.26 9.58
CA PHE A 18 0.02 -1.65 10.41
C PHE A 18 -0.08 -2.12 11.86
N VAL A 19 -1.26 -2.05 12.48
CA VAL A 19 -1.48 -2.51 13.86
C VAL A 19 -1.16 -3.99 14.00
N PHE A 20 -1.63 -4.82 13.08
CA PHE A 20 -1.35 -6.25 13.07
C PHE A 20 0.15 -6.55 13.03
N VAL A 21 0.88 -5.98 12.08
CA VAL A 21 2.33 -6.17 11.95
C VAL A 21 3.08 -5.61 13.15
N PHE A 22 2.64 -4.47 13.68
CA PHE A 22 3.21 -3.88 14.88
C PHE A 22 3.08 -4.82 16.08
N LEU A 23 1.91 -5.39 16.32
CA LEU A 23 1.67 -6.33 17.42
C LEU A 23 2.53 -7.59 17.28
N ILE A 24 2.65 -8.15 16.07
CA ILE A 24 3.55 -9.29 15.81
C ILE A 24 4.99 -8.89 16.11
N LYS A 25 5.45 -7.72 15.65
CA LYS A 25 6.80 -7.22 15.94
C LYS A 25 7.05 -7.12 17.45
N GLN A 26 6.10 -6.59 18.21
CA GLN A 26 6.21 -6.49 19.67
C GLN A 26 6.26 -7.86 20.34
N ALA A 27 5.43 -8.80 19.91
CA ALA A 27 5.42 -10.17 20.43
C ALA A 27 6.77 -10.87 20.18
N VAL A 28 7.30 -10.78 18.95
CA VAL A 28 8.60 -11.37 18.59
C VAL A 28 9.75 -10.73 19.37
N GLN A 29 9.76 -9.40 19.51
CA GLN A 29 10.81 -8.69 20.25
C GLN A 29 10.78 -9.06 21.74
N SER A 30 9.58 -9.07 22.34
CA SER A 30 9.41 -9.43 23.76
C SER A 30 9.86 -10.87 24.03
N TYR A 31 9.54 -11.80 23.12
CA TYR A 31 9.97 -13.20 23.21
C TYR A 31 11.49 -13.35 23.12
N ARG A 32 12.16 -12.64 22.19
CA ARG A 32 13.62 -12.67 22.06
C ARG A 32 14.34 -12.12 23.29
N THR A 33 13.90 -10.97 23.80
CA THR A 33 14.49 -10.38 25.01
C THR A 33 14.30 -11.28 26.23
N TYR A 34 13.15 -11.96 26.33
CA TYR A 34 12.93 -12.96 27.38
C TYR A 34 13.91 -14.14 27.27
N GLN A 35 14.09 -14.70 26.08
CA GLN A 35 15.03 -15.80 25.87
C GLN A 35 16.48 -15.41 26.18
N GLU A 36 16.91 -14.22 25.77
CA GLU A 36 18.26 -13.71 26.06
C GLU A 36 18.50 -13.54 27.56
N ASN A 37 17.53 -12.97 28.29
CA ASN A 37 17.62 -12.82 29.74
C ASN A 37 17.58 -14.17 30.48
N HIS A 38 16.79 -15.13 30.00
CA HIS A 38 16.74 -16.47 30.59
C HIS A 38 18.07 -17.22 30.42
N ASN A 39 18.72 -17.09 29.26
CA ASN A 39 19.98 -17.77 28.98
C ASN A 39 21.19 -17.13 29.67
N ASN A 40 21.13 -15.85 30.03
CA ASN A 40 22.29 -15.11 30.55
C ASN A 40 22.56 -15.28 32.06
N ASN A 41 21.91 -16.20 32.77
CA ASN A 41 22.16 -16.49 34.20
C ASN A 41 22.28 -15.24 35.09
N SER A 42 21.57 -14.15 34.74
CA SER A 42 21.58 -12.93 35.55
C SER A 42 20.87 -13.22 36.86
N THR A 43 21.55 -12.89 37.96
CA THR A 43 21.17 -13.17 39.35
C THR A 43 19.86 -12.49 39.77
N GLU A 44 19.32 -11.63 38.91
CA GLU A 44 18.09 -10.88 39.10
C GLU A 44 16.97 -11.54 38.27
N LYS A 45 15.99 -12.16 38.95
CA LYS A 45 14.80 -12.76 38.32
C LYS A 45 13.93 -11.68 37.69
N THR A 46 14.34 -11.21 36.52
CA THR A 46 13.53 -10.28 35.72
C THR A 46 12.36 -11.07 35.17
N THR A 47 11.13 -10.74 35.57
CA THR A 47 9.97 -11.46 35.06
C THR A 47 9.69 -11.04 33.61
N LEU A 48 9.12 -11.94 32.82
CA LEU A 48 8.64 -11.64 31.46
C LEU A 48 7.71 -10.41 31.45
N VAL A 49 6.98 -10.20 32.55
CA VAL A 49 6.09 -9.06 32.76
C VAL A 49 6.86 -7.73 32.81
N ASP A 50 8.02 -7.67 33.47
CA ASP A 50 8.79 -6.43 33.63
C ASP A 50 9.43 -5.97 32.31
N VAL A 51 9.95 -6.92 31.53
CA VAL A 51 10.52 -6.67 30.20
C VAL A 51 9.44 -6.17 29.23
N ILE A 52 8.28 -6.83 29.23
CA ILE A 52 7.12 -6.39 28.43
C ILE A 52 6.69 -5.02 28.90
N ARG A 53 6.55 -4.77 30.20
CA ARG A 53 6.05 -3.49 30.71
C ARG A 53 6.91 -2.31 30.26
N LYS A 54 8.24 -2.42 30.36
CA LYS A 54 9.15 -1.33 30.01
C LYS A 54 9.22 -1.06 28.51
N THR A 55 9.24 -2.12 27.68
CA THR A 55 9.38 -2.00 26.23
C THR A 55 8.03 -1.73 25.55
N ALA A 56 6.97 -2.38 26.02
CA ALA A 56 5.64 -2.25 25.45
C ALA A 56 5.01 -0.89 25.77
N LEU A 57 5.29 -0.25 26.92
CA LEU A 57 4.64 1.03 27.25
C LEU A 57 4.91 2.11 26.20
N LEU A 58 6.18 2.38 25.88
CA LEU A 58 6.55 3.42 24.88
C LEU A 58 6.04 3.07 23.47
N ASN A 59 6.09 1.78 23.14
CA ASN A 59 5.61 1.27 21.86
C ASN A 59 4.07 1.37 21.76
N LEU A 60 3.34 1.06 22.83
CA LEU A 60 1.88 1.20 22.90
C LEU A 60 1.45 2.67 22.87
N VAL A 61 2.19 3.56 23.54
CA VAL A 61 1.99 5.01 23.40
C VAL A 61 2.17 5.43 21.95
N SER A 62 3.22 4.95 21.27
CA SER A 62 3.44 5.26 19.85
C SER A 62 2.29 4.74 18.97
N LEU A 63 1.80 3.51 19.20
CA LEU A 63 0.64 2.96 18.50
C LEU A 63 -0.63 3.78 18.77
N ALA A 64 -0.88 4.14 20.02
CA ALA A 64 -2.02 4.97 20.42
C ALA A 64 -1.97 6.34 19.76
N LEU A 65 -0.79 6.97 19.68
CA LEU A 65 -0.58 8.22 18.96
C LEU A 65 -0.88 8.09 17.47
N VAL A 66 -0.41 7.02 16.81
CA VAL A 66 -0.73 6.77 15.39
C VAL A 66 -2.24 6.66 15.17
N ILE A 67 -2.93 5.88 16.02
CA ILE A 67 -4.39 5.72 15.94
C ILE A 67 -5.10 7.05 16.22
N ALA A 68 -4.68 7.79 17.25
CA ALA A 68 -5.26 9.07 17.63
C ALA A 68 -5.10 10.12 16.51
N ILE A 69 -3.92 10.22 15.90
CA ILE A 69 -3.65 11.12 14.78
C ILE A 69 -4.48 10.72 13.57
N PHE A 70 -4.54 9.43 13.25
CA PHE A 70 -5.37 8.93 12.15
C PHE A 70 -6.85 9.28 12.36
N LEU A 71 -7.41 8.95 13.53
CA LEU A 71 -8.80 9.24 13.88
C LEU A 71 -9.07 10.74 13.87
N SER A 72 -8.17 11.57 14.42
CA SER A 72 -8.30 13.03 14.39
C SER A 72 -8.32 13.57 12.97
N THR A 73 -7.51 12.99 12.08
CA THR A 73 -7.43 13.39 10.68
C THR A 73 -8.72 13.05 9.91
N ILE A 74 -9.31 11.88 10.17
CA ILE A 74 -10.56 11.46 9.51
C ILE A 74 -11.82 11.91 10.26
N PHE A 75 -11.69 12.46 11.46
CA PHE A 75 -12.81 12.82 12.33
C PHE A 75 -13.87 13.69 11.64
N PRO A 76 -13.51 14.77 10.90
CA PRO A 76 -14.51 15.58 10.22
C PRO A 76 -15.37 14.77 9.24
N TYR A 77 -14.76 13.81 8.54
CA TYR A 77 -15.44 12.92 7.61
C TYR A 77 -16.36 11.92 8.34
N ILE A 78 -15.85 11.19 9.33
CA ILE A 78 -16.65 10.17 10.02
C ILE A 78 -17.77 10.77 10.88
N ASN A 79 -17.57 11.97 11.44
CA ASN A 79 -18.61 12.70 12.17
C ASN A 79 -19.72 13.15 11.21
N THR A 80 -19.38 13.63 10.01
CA THR A 80 -20.35 13.93 8.97
C THR A 80 -21.11 12.67 8.56
N SER A 81 -20.41 11.56 8.37
CA SER A 81 -21.01 10.26 8.04
C SER A 81 -21.99 9.78 9.12
N GLN A 82 -21.64 9.93 10.40
CA GLN A 82 -22.52 9.63 11.52
C GLN A 82 -23.80 10.49 11.53
N ARG A 83 -23.68 11.79 11.24
CA ARG A 83 -24.84 12.71 11.22
C ARG A 83 -25.82 12.41 10.09
N PHE A 84 -25.33 12.08 8.90
CA PHE A 84 -26.17 11.84 7.73
C PHE A 84 -26.65 10.40 7.60
N PHE A 85 -25.81 9.42 7.96
CA PHE A 85 -26.07 7.99 7.73
C PHE A 85 -26.20 7.17 9.01
N GLY A 86 -26.02 7.77 10.18
CA GLY A 86 -26.09 7.07 11.48
C GLY A 86 -24.91 6.14 11.76
N LYS A 87 -23.88 6.13 10.90
CA LYS A 87 -22.70 5.25 11.02
C LYS A 87 -21.40 6.00 10.70
N TYR A 88 -20.42 5.96 11.60
CA TYR A 88 -19.13 6.66 11.44
C TYR A 88 -18.35 6.26 10.17
N PHE A 89 -18.30 4.98 9.83
CA PHE A 89 -17.54 4.46 8.70
C PHE A 89 -18.42 4.11 7.50
N TYR A 90 -19.59 4.76 7.35
CA TYR A 90 -20.43 4.51 6.19
C TYR A 90 -19.77 5.00 4.90
N ASN A 91 -19.74 4.10 3.91
CA ASN A 91 -19.29 4.39 2.56
C ASN A 91 -20.05 3.49 1.58
N VAL A 92 -20.77 4.09 0.63
CA VAL A 92 -21.62 3.36 -0.33
C VAL A 92 -20.85 2.30 -1.12
N ASN A 93 -19.59 2.60 -1.47
CA ASN A 93 -18.76 1.71 -2.28
C ASN A 93 -18.40 0.43 -1.52
N SER A 94 -17.99 0.54 -0.26
CA SER A 94 -17.61 -0.62 0.56
C SER A 94 -18.80 -1.28 1.27
N THR A 95 -19.92 -0.58 1.41
CA THR A 95 -21.12 -1.13 2.05
C THR A 95 -21.94 -1.94 1.05
N PHE A 96 -22.13 -1.42 -0.17
CA PHE A 96 -23.02 -2.01 -1.16
C PHE A 96 -22.29 -2.39 -2.45
N TYR A 97 -21.63 -1.43 -3.10
CA TYR A 97 -21.18 -1.63 -4.49
C TYR A 97 -20.16 -2.74 -4.65
N ILE A 98 -19.27 -2.91 -3.68
CA ILE A 98 -18.26 -3.96 -3.67
C ILE A 98 -18.84 -5.38 -3.80
N TRP A 99 -20.14 -5.57 -3.54
CA TRP A 99 -20.83 -6.85 -3.63
C TRP A 99 -21.68 -7.02 -4.90
N TYR A 100 -21.69 -6.07 -5.83
CA TYR A 100 -22.32 -6.27 -7.15
C TYR A 100 -21.34 -6.90 -8.14
N ASN A 101 -21.86 -7.52 -9.19
CA ASN A 101 -21.06 -8.12 -10.27
C ASN A 101 -20.74 -7.15 -11.40
N SER A 102 -21.50 -6.05 -11.52
CA SER A 102 -21.22 -5.00 -12.48
C SER A 102 -21.71 -3.64 -12.00
N TRP A 103 -21.27 -2.57 -12.67
CA TRP A 103 -21.77 -1.24 -12.41
C TRP A 103 -23.26 -1.09 -12.77
N GLU A 104 -23.71 -1.72 -13.86
CA GLU A 104 -25.11 -1.70 -14.32
C GLU A 104 -26.04 -2.33 -13.28
N GLU A 105 -25.59 -3.40 -12.61
CA GLU A 105 -26.30 -4.02 -11.49
C GLU A 105 -26.38 -3.08 -10.28
N ALA A 106 -25.29 -2.36 -9.97
CA ALA A 106 -25.28 -1.35 -8.92
C ALA A 106 -26.20 -0.16 -9.22
N GLU A 107 -26.28 0.27 -10.49
CA GLU A 107 -27.15 1.35 -10.95
C GLU A 107 -28.63 0.98 -10.86
N SER A 108 -28.98 -0.23 -11.32
CA SER A 108 -30.34 -0.76 -11.25
C SER A 108 -30.74 -1.22 -9.83
N GLY A 109 -29.76 -1.53 -8.98
CA GLY A 109 -29.95 -1.93 -7.59
C GLY A 109 -29.98 -0.75 -6.60
N THR A 110 -29.06 -0.71 -5.64
CA THR A 110 -29.10 0.25 -4.52
C THR A 110 -29.12 1.71 -4.97
N ARG A 111 -28.54 2.03 -6.12
CA ARG A 111 -28.49 3.42 -6.63
C ARG A 111 -29.87 3.92 -7.03
N MET A 112 -30.65 3.11 -7.73
CA MET A 112 -32.04 3.41 -8.06
C MET A 112 -32.91 3.56 -6.79
N HIS A 113 -32.56 2.85 -5.73
CA HIS A 113 -33.26 2.86 -4.44
C HIS A 113 -32.73 3.91 -3.45
N GLY A 114 -31.97 4.91 -3.92
CA GLY A 114 -31.66 6.11 -3.14
C GLY A 114 -30.45 6.01 -2.20
N ASP A 115 -29.51 5.11 -2.45
CA ASP A 115 -28.28 4.96 -1.65
C ASP A 115 -27.41 6.24 -1.50
N SER A 116 -27.60 7.21 -2.40
CA SER A 116 -26.96 8.53 -2.39
C SER A 116 -27.50 9.46 -1.30
N LYS A 117 -28.71 9.22 -0.80
CA LYS A 117 -29.39 10.04 0.20
C LYS A 117 -29.49 9.37 1.57
N GLY A 118 -29.19 8.08 1.66
CA GLY A 118 -29.36 7.30 2.87
C GLY A 118 -29.17 5.82 2.63
N TYR A 119 -29.69 5.00 3.54
CA TYR A 119 -29.75 3.55 3.32
C TYR A 119 -30.77 3.25 2.19
N PRO A 120 -30.47 2.31 1.26
CA PRO A 120 -31.32 2.04 0.11
C PRO A 120 -32.70 1.54 0.55
N GLN A 121 -33.74 2.05 -0.10
CA GLN A 121 -35.14 1.68 0.16
C GLN A 121 -35.52 0.43 -0.63
N MET A 122 -35.00 -0.73 -0.20
CA MET A 122 -35.28 -2.02 -0.81
C MET A 122 -35.41 -3.12 0.26
N PRO A 123 -36.02 -4.27 -0.05
CA PRO A 123 -36.16 -5.36 0.90
C PRO A 123 -34.78 -5.78 1.48
N PRO A 124 -34.66 -6.05 2.79
CA PRO A 124 -33.37 -6.37 3.43
C PRO A 124 -32.62 -7.54 2.78
N GLU A 125 -33.34 -8.52 2.27
CA GLU A 125 -32.83 -9.69 1.56
C GLU A 125 -32.19 -9.34 0.20
N ASP A 126 -32.64 -8.25 -0.41
CA ASP A 126 -32.12 -7.78 -1.68
C ASP A 126 -30.89 -6.89 -1.51
N ILE A 127 -30.64 -6.39 -0.29
CA ILE A 127 -29.52 -5.49 -0.02
C ILE A 127 -28.19 -6.25 -0.21
N PRO A 128 -27.31 -5.74 -1.09
CA PRO A 128 -26.00 -6.34 -1.32
C PRO A 128 -25.19 -6.39 -0.02
N SER A 129 -24.69 -7.58 0.30
CA SER A 129 -23.88 -7.83 1.49
C SER A 129 -22.94 -9.00 1.24
N PHE A 130 -21.89 -9.11 2.06
CA PHE A 130 -20.96 -10.24 2.00
C PHE A 130 -21.67 -11.59 2.09
N GLN A 131 -22.62 -11.73 3.01
CA GLN A 131 -23.37 -12.99 3.21
C GLN A 131 -24.24 -13.32 2.00
N LYS A 132 -24.95 -12.34 1.44
CA LYS A 132 -25.72 -12.50 0.21
C LYS A 132 -24.81 -12.94 -0.94
N TYR A 133 -23.67 -12.27 -1.11
CA TYR A 133 -22.71 -12.57 -2.17
C TYR A 133 -22.19 -14.02 -2.07
N LEU A 134 -21.78 -14.47 -0.89
CA LEU A 134 -21.32 -15.85 -0.68
C LEU A 134 -22.39 -16.90 -0.93
N ARG A 135 -23.67 -16.58 -0.70
CA ARG A 135 -24.79 -17.49 -0.96
C ARG A 135 -25.09 -17.60 -2.45
N GLU A 136 -24.90 -16.52 -3.20
CA GLU A 136 -25.26 -16.42 -4.62
C GLU A 136 -24.12 -16.83 -5.56
N HIS A 137 -22.88 -16.85 -5.07
CA HIS A 137 -21.70 -17.15 -5.88
C HIS A 137 -20.99 -18.40 -5.43
N THR A 138 -20.54 -19.19 -6.41
CA THR A 138 -19.67 -20.34 -6.17
C THR A 138 -18.24 -19.87 -5.86
N ILE A 139 -17.46 -20.74 -5.20
CA ILE A 139 -16.04 -20.48 -4.93
C ILE A 139 -15.27 -20.21 -6.23
N GLN A 140 -15.63 -20.89 -7.33
CA GLN A 140 -15.02 -20.67 -8.64
C GLN A 140 -15.30 -19.25 -9.16
N GLN A 141 -16.54 -18.77 -9.10
CA GLN A 141 -16.88 -17.41 -9.52
C GLN A 141 -16.15 -16.34 -8.68
N ILE A 142 -16.00 -16.59 -7.38
CA ILE A 142 -15.23 -15.72 -6.47
C ILE A 142 -13.75 -15.68 -6.90
N ALA A 143 -13.15 -16.84 -7.18
CA ALA A 143 -11.77 -16.93 -7.62
C ALA A 143 -11.56 -16.25 -9.00
N ASP A 144 -12.47 -16.51 -9.94
CA ASP A 144 -12.45 -15.91 -11.28
C ASP A 144 -12.51 -14.38 -11.20
N ARG A 145 -13.31 -13.82 -10.29
CA ARG A 145 -13.35 -12.38 -10.04
C ARG A 145 -11.99 -11.81 -9.64
N PHE A 146 -11.26 -12.49 -8.77
CA PHE A 146 -9.91 -12.06 -8.39
C PHE A 146 -8.92 -12.20 -9.55
N LEU A 147 -8.91 -13.32 -10.26
CA LEU A 147 -7.96 -13.56 -11.35
C LEU A 147 -8.18 -12.56 -12.51
N ASN A 148 -9.42 -12.44 -12.99
CA ASN A 148 -9.80 -11.48 -14.03
C ASN A 148 -9.52 -10.04 -13.58
N GLY A 149 -9.76 -9.75 -12.30
CA GLY A 149 -9.43 -8.47 -11.69
C GLY A 149 -7.92 -8.18 -11.74
N ILE A 150 -7.08 -9.10 -11.30
CA ILE A 150 -5.62 -8.95 -11.32
C ILE A 150 -5.12 -8.70 -12.74
N ASP A 151 -5.55 -9.53 -13.70
CA ASP A 151 -5.18 -9.39 -15.11
C ASP A 151 -5.57 -8.01 -15.65
N ARG A 152 -6.77 -7.55 -15.30
CA ARG A 152 -7.25 -6.24 -15.73
C ARG A 152 -6.50 -5.09 -15.04
N VAL A 153 -6.08 -5.21 -13.77
CA VAL A 153 -5.20 -4.23 -13.11
C VAL A 153 -3.89 -4.10 -13.90
N PHE A 154 -3.25 -5.23 -14.24
CA PHE A 154 -1.98 -5.22 -14.99
C PHE A 154 -2.16 -4.66 -16.40
N TYR A 155 -3.23 -5.05 -17.10
CA TYR A 155 -3.56 -4.50 -18.41
C TYR A 155 -3.71 -2.97 -18.36
N ILE A 156 -4.49 -2.45 -17.41
CA ILE A 156 -4.69 -1.00 -17.23
C ILE A 156 -3.37 -0.32 -16.89
N ALA A 157 -2.56 -0.91 -16.01
CA ALA A 157 -1.26 -0.37 -15.66
C ALA A 157 -0.30 -0.32 -16.86
N GLY A 158 -0.32 -1.33 -17.72
CA GLY A 158 0.49 -1.40 -18.94
C GLY A 158 0.08 -0.40 -20.02
N GLN A 159 -1.23 -0.16 -20.17
CA GLN A 159 -1.78 0.80 -21.13
C GLN A 159 -1.86 2.24 -20.59
N SER A 160 -1.43 2.46 -19.35
CA SER A 160 -1.45 3.79 -18.72
C SER A 160 -0.41 4.75 -19.31
N TYR A 161 -0.36 5.99 -18.76
CA TYR A 161 0.57 7.11 -19.02
C TYR A 161 2.09 6.80 -18.88
N GLY A 162 2.55 5.61 -19.21
CA GLY A 162 3.95 5.20 -19.20
C GLY A 162 4.53 4.92 -17.82
N TYR A 163 3.82 5.13 -16.71
CA TYR A 163 4.43 5.00 -15.38
C TYR A 163 4.95 3.60 -15.04
N LEU A 164 4.37 2.55 -15.65
CA LEU A 164 4.78 1.17 -15.41
C LEU A 164 6.26 0.92 -15.78
N LYS A 165 6.77 1.56 -16.84
CA LYS A 165 8.17 1.37 -17.24
C LYS A 165 9.15 1.84 -16.17
N TYR A 166 8.82 2.91 -15.45
CA TYR A 166 9.64 3.41 -14.34
C TYR A 166 9.63 2.42 -13.18
N ILE A 167 8.47 1.85 -12.84
CA ILE A 167 8.38 0.78 -11.82
C ILE A 167 9.27 -0.39 -12.23
N VAL A 168 9.16 -0.87 -13.48
CA VAL A 168 9.93 -2.00 -13.99
C VAL A 168 11.43 -1.72 -13.96
N LEU A 169 11.86 -0.54 -14.41
CA LEU A 169 13.27 -0.13 -14.41
C LEU A 169 13.86 -0.07 -13.00
N TYR A 170 13.17 0.58 -12.07
CA TYR A 170 13.60 0.68 -10.67
C TYR A 170 13.60 -0.69 -9.99
N LEU A 171 12.60 -1.52 -10.26
CA LEU A 171 12.51 -2.88 -9.72
C LEU A 171 13.65 -3.75 -10.25
N ALA A 172 13.92 -3.73 -11.55
CA ALA A 172 15.02 -4.48 -12.16
C ALA A 172 16.37 -4.05 -11.58
N ALA A 173 16.64 -2.75 -11.49
CA ALA A 173 17.85 -2.23 -10.86
C ALA A 173 17.96 -2.66 -9.39
N GLY A 174 16.87 -2.57 -8.64
CA GLY A 174 16.81 -2.98 -7.23
C GLY A 174 17.10 -4.46 -7.05
N ILE A 175 16.52 -5.33 -7.90
CA ILE A 175 16.77 -6.78 -7.89
C ILE A 175 18.23 -7.07 -8.23
N ILE A 176 18.78 -6.46 -9.28
CA ILE A 176 20.17 -6.67 -9.69
C ILE A 176 21.13 -6.31 -8.54
N LEU A 177 20.97 -5.14 -7.93
CA LEU A 177 21.81 -4.72 -6.80
C LEU A 177 21.60 -5.61 -5.57
N SER A 178 20.35 -6.00 -5.30
CA SER A 178 20.01 -6.91 -4.22
C SER A 178 20.68 -8.27 -4.38
N LEU A 179 20.76 -8.80 -5.60
CA LEU A 179 21.42 -10.07 -5.93
C LEU A 179 22.95 -9.95 -5.84
N ILE A 180 23.53 -8.85 -6.34
CA ILE A 180 24.96 -8.58 -6.23
C ILE A 180 25.40 -8.49 -4.75
N GLN A 181 24.57 -7.89 -3.91
CA GLN A 181 24.85 -7.67 -2.49
C GLN A 181 24.03 -8.56 -1.55
N TRP A 182 23.69 -9.78 -1.98
CA TRP A 182 22.68 -10.63 -1.32
C TRP A 182 22.86 -10.81 0.19
N ARG A 183 24.10 -10.93 0.68
CA ARG A 183 24.40 -11.07 2.13
C ARG A 183 23.98 -9.83 2.91
N ASN A 184 24.30 -8.65 2.40
CA ASN A 184 23.93 -7.38 3.01
C ASN A 184 22.42 -7.16 2.89
N THR A 185 21.85 -7.45 1.72
CA THR A 185 20.41 -7.40 1.48
C THR A 185 19.66 -8.25 2.49
N LEU A 186 20.10 -9.49 2.72
CA LEU A 186 19.51 -10.36 3.73
C LEU A 186 19.65 -9.83 5.14
N ALA A 187 20.81 -9.24 5.49
CA ALA A 187 21.01 -8.66 6.81
C ALA A 187 20.03 -7.50 7.06
N ILE A 188 19.90 -6.59 6.09
CA ILE A 188 18.93 -5.48 6.13
C ILE A 188 17.50 -6.03 6.18
N ALA A 189 17.17 -7.01 5.35
CA ALA A 189 15.84 -7.61 5.31
C ALA A 189 15.47 -8.26 6.65
N ARG A 190 16.43 -8.92 7.32
CA ARG A 190 16.24 -9.46 8.66
C ARG A 190 16.09 -8.38 9.72
N GLN A 191 16.84 -7.27 9.62
CA GLN A 191 16.73 -6.14 10.53
C GLN A 191 15.37 -5.42 10.40
N HIS A 192 14.87 -5.28 9.17
CA HIS A 192 13.65 -4.55 8.84
C HIS A 192 12.48 -5.46 8.42
N TRP A 193 12.47 -6.72 8.87
CA TRP A 193 11.49 -7.73 8.44
C TRP A 193 10.04 -7.27 8.61
N SER A 194 9.74 -6.56 9.71
CA SER A 194 8.40 -6.05 10.00
C SER A 194 7.96 -4.98 9.00
N ALA A 195 8.85 -4.08 8.59
CA ALA A 195 8.54 -3.08 7.57
C ALA A 195 8.30 -3.75 6.21
N LEU A 196 9.13 -4.75 5.85
CA LEU A 196 8.94 -5.53 4.61
C LEU A 196 7.62 -6.30 4.62
N LEU A 197 7.26 -6.92 5.75
CA LEU A 197 5.99 -7.62 5.92
C LEU A 197 4.81 -6.64 5.77
N PHE A 198 4.89 -5.46 6.41
CA PHE A 198 3.87 -4.42 6.26
C PHE A 198 3.72 -4.00 4.79
N ILE A 199 4.82 -3.71 4.10
CA ILE A 199 4.83 -3.31 2.69
C ILE A 199 4.22 -4.40 1.80
N LEU A 200 4.61 -5.66 2.01
CA LEU A 200 4.10 -6.80 1.26
C LEU A 200 2.59 -6.96 1.47
N LEU A 201 2.14 -7.02 2.73
CA LEU A 201 0.72 -7.15 3.06
C LEU A 201 -0.08 -5.96 2.50
N TYR A 202 0.43 -4.74 2.65
CA TYR A 202 -0.19 -3.55 2.12
C TYR A 202 -0.39 -3.64 0.60
N PHE A 203 0.65 -3.93 -0.19
CA PHE A 203 0.51 -4.00 -1.64
C PHE A 203 -0.34 -5.18 -2.11
N VAL A 204 -0.21 -6.35 -1.48
CA VAL A 204 -1.03 -7.53 -1.80
C VAL A 204 -2.50 -7.26 -1.48
N SER A 205 -2.82 -6.74 -0.29
CA SER A 205 -4.20 -6.42 0.08
C SER A 205 -4.81 -5.37 -0.85
N TYR A 206 -4.06 -4.33 -1.25
CA TYR A 206 -4.56 -3.35 -2.21
C TYR A 206 -4.77 -3.95 -3.60
N LEU A 207 -3.87 -4.80 -4.08
CA LEU A 207 -4.04 -5.50 -5.35
C LEU A 207 -5.31 -6.37 -5.32
N LEU A 208 -5.52 -7.14 -4.26
CA LEU A 208 -6.71 -7.98 -4.09
C LEU A 208 -7.99 -7.14 -4.00
N LEU A 209 -7.99 -6.05 -3.22
CA LEU A 209 -9.13 -5.14 -3.13
C LEU A 209 -9.48 -4.51 -4.49
N TYR A 210 -8.47 -4.14 -5.28
CA TYR A 210 -8.70 -3.57 -6.62
C TYR A 210 -9.18 -4.63 -7.61
N ALA A 211 -8.58 -5.81 -7.59
CA ALA A 211 -9.03 -6.95 -8.39
C ALA A 211 -10.50 -7.25 -8.11
N TRP A 212 -10.88 -7.27 -6.83
CA TRP A 212 -12.26 -7.46 -6.42
C TRP A 212 -13.21 -6.33 -6.87
N TYR A 213 -12.73 -5.08 -6.85
CA TYR A 213 -13.56 -3.90 -7.14
C TYR A 213 -13.68 -3.55 -8.64
N ILE A 214 -12.85 -4.16 -9.50
CA ILE A 214 -12.81 -3.88 -10.94
C ILE A 214 -14.17 -3.92 -11.66
N PRO A 215 -15.06 -4.89 -11.38
CA PRO A 215 -16.33 -4.96 -12.09
C PRO A 215 -17.24 -3.74 -11.86
N ILE A 216 -17.02 -3.04 -10.75
CA ILE A 216 -17.75 -1.81 -10.39
C ILE A 216 -17.06 -0.59 -10.97
N ALA A 217 -15.75 -0.53 -10.82
CA ALA A 217 -14.97 0.60 -11.26
C ALA A 217 -13.55 0.19 -11.60
N SER A 218 -13.12 0.60 -12.78
CA SER A 218 -11.75 0.42 -13.23
C SER A 218 -11.09 1.77 -13.55
N GLY A 219 -9.78 1.77 -13.73
CA GLY A 219 -9.02 2.92 -14.21
C GLY A 219 -7.80 3.28 -13.38
N ASN A 220 -6.98 4.18 -13.94
CA ASN A 220 -5.65 4.51 -13.44
C ASN A 220 -5.64 5.11 -12.03
N ARG A 221 -6.77 5.64 -11.55
CA ARG A 221 -6.88 6.23 -10.21
C ARG A 221 -6.55 5.24 -9.08
N PHE A 222 -6.78 3.95 -9.29
CA PHE A 222 -6.48 2.92 -8.29
C PHE A 222 -4.99 2.58 -8.28
N THR A 223 -4.39 2.38 -9.44
CA THR A 223 -2.97 2.01 -9.61
C THR A 223 -2.03 3.19 -9.36
N LEU A 224 -2.36 4.39 -9.84
CA LEU A 224 -1.60 5.62 -9.59
C LEU A 224 -1.51 5.93 -8.09
N ALA A 225 -2.48 5.47 -7.29
CA ALA A 225 -2.42 5.67 -5.87
C ALA A 225 -1.27 4.91 -5.19
N GLN A 226 -0.87 3.80 -5.80
CA GLN A 226 0.24 2.97 -5.34
C GLN A 226 1.56 3.34 -6.00
N PHE A 227 1.54 4.11 -7.08
CA PHE A 227 2.76 4.53 -7.80
C PHE A 227 3.76 5.23 -6.88
N VAL A 228 3.34 6.28 -6.16
CA VAL A 228 4.25 7.05 -5.30
C VAL A 228 4.83 6.19 -4.16
N PRO A 229 4.03 5.42 -3.40
CA PRO A 229 4.57 4.47 -2.42
C PRO A 229 5.57 3.48 -3.00
N VAL A 230 5.28 2.88 -4.16
CA VAL A 230 6.19 1.92 -4.82
C VAL A 230 7.49 2.59 -5.22
N MET A 231 7.42 3.74 -5.90
CA MET A 231 8.61 4.47 -6.34
C MET A 231 9.46 4.93 -5.17
N PHE A 232 8.84 5.39 -4.09
CA PHE A 232 9.56 5.75 -2.86
C PHE A 232 10.29 4.53 -2.28
N PHE A 233 9.61 3.39 -2.13
CA PHE A 233 10.23 2.17 -1.64
C PHE A 233 11.42 1.74 -2.51
N LEU A 234 11.24 1.69 -3.83
CA LEU A 234 12.31 1.30 -4.75
C LEU A 234 13.48 2.29 -4.72
N ALA A 235 13.20 3.59 -4.65
CA ALA A 235 14.25 4.62 -4.51
C ALA A 235 15.04 4.45 -3.21
N VAL A 236 14.37 4.14 -2.09
CA VAL A 236 15.03 3.85 -0.81
C VAL A 236 15.92 2.61 -0.92
N VAL A 237 15.47 1.55 -1.60
CA VAL A 237 16.28 0.35 -1.84
C VAL A 237 17.56 0.70 -2.61
N LEU A 238 17.42 1.42 -3.73
CA LEU A 238 18.57 1.85 -4.54
C LEU A 238 19.52 2.76 -3.75
N ASN A 239 18.98 3.74 -3.02
CA ASN A 239 19.78 4.66 -2.21
C ASN A 239 20.53 3.94 -1.08
N THR A 240 19.91 2.93 -0.47
CA THR A 240 20.56 2.12 0.57
C THR A 240 21.75 1.36 0.00
N HIS A 241 21.59 0.74 -1.18
CA HIS A 241 22.71 0.08 -1.86
C HIS A 241 23.80 1.07 -2.28
N GLN A 242 23.43 2.26 -2.76
CA GLN A 242 24.38 3.30 -3.13
C GLN A 242 25.24 3.72 -1.93
N HIS A 243 24.63 4.03 -0.78
CA HIS A 243 25.38 4.39 0.43
C HIS A 243 26.29 3.27 0.90
N GLN A 244 25.89 2.01 0.79
CA GLN A 244 26.75 0.87 1.13
C GLN A 244 27.95 0.75 0.18
N ILE A 245 27.76 1.03 -1.11
CA ILE A 245 28.86 1.05 -2.10
C ILE A 245 29.85 2.18 -1.76
N GLU A 246 29.35 3.36 -1.37
CA GLU A 246 30.15 4.53 -1.03
C GLU A 246 30.94 4.36 0.29
N GLN A 247 30.33 3.80 1.33
CA GLN A 247 30.98 3.61 2.64
C GLN A 247 32.06 2.52 2.63
N ALA A 248 32.00 1.59 1.68
CA ALA A 248 32.92 0.47 1.65
C ALA A 248 34.27 0.90 1.01
N ASN A 249 35.08 1.60 1.81
CA ASN A 249 36.35 2.32 1.58
C ASN A 249 37.44 1.66 0.70
N ASN A 250 37.26 0.42 0.27
CA ASN A 250 38.20 -0.28 -0.61
C ASN A 250 37.76 -0.17 -2.07
N GLN A 251 38.57 0.51 -2.89
CA GLN A 251 38.49 0.61 -4.36
C GLN A 251 38.72 -0.77 -5.02
N THR A 252 37.82 -1.73 -4.79
CA THR A 252 37.75 -2.91 -5.65
C THR A 252 37.10 -2.52 -6.97
N SER A 253 37.67 -2.99 -8.08
CA SER A 253 37.19 -2.73 -9.45
C SER A 253 35.68 -2.96 -9.60
N SER A 254 35.13 -3.98 -8.93
CA SER A 254 33.69 -4.28 -8.90
C SER A 254 32.83 -3.13 -8.36
N LYS A 255 33.26 -2.41 -7.32
CA LYS A 255 32.48 -1.31 -6.73
C LYS A 255 32.52 -0.04 -7.58
N ILE A 256 33.65 0.21 -8.24
CA ILE A 256 33.76 1.30 -9.22
C ILE A 256 32.77 1.05 -10.37
N MET A 257 32.68 -0.20 -10.84
CA MET A 257 31.71 -0.59 -11.87
C MET A 257 30.27 -0.40 -11.41
N GLN A 258 29.93 -0.78 -10.17
CA GLN A 258 28.58 -0.57 -9.60
C GLN A 258 28.22 0.91 -9.51
N ARG A 259 29.14 1.77 -9.03
CA ARG A 259 28.92 3.23 -8.94
C ARG A 259 28.70 3.86 -10.31
N LYS A 260 29.52 3.50 -11.30
CA LYS A 260 29.34 3.96 -12.70
C LYS A 260 28.02 3.46 -13.28
N GLY A 261 27.63 2.21 -13.00
CA GLY A 261 26.36 1.63 -13.41
C GLY A 261 25.15 2.38 -12.85
N LEU A 262 25.17 2.72 -11.56
CA LEU A 262 24.12 3.54 -10.93
C LEU A 262 24.05 4.95 -11.51
N ALA A 263 25.21 5.61 -11.72
CA ALA A 263 25.25 6.94 -12.35
C ALA A 263 24.70 6.92 -13.78
N LEU A 264 25.05 5.89 -14.57
CA LEU A 264 24.49 5.68 -15.90
C LEU A 264 22.98 5.45 -15.85
N PHE A 265 22.50 4.62 -14.92
CA PHE A 265 21.08 4.38 -14.72
C PHE A 265 20.30 5.66 -14.40
N TYR A 266 20.79 6.49 -13.47
CA TYR A 266 20.16 7.78 -13.17
C TYR A 266 20.22 8.75 -14.36
N GLY A 267 21.34 8.80 -15.09
CA GLY A 267 21.45 9.59 -16.31
C GLY A 267 20.44 9.19 -17.38
N LEU A 268 20.26 7.89 -17.60
CA LEU A 268 19.25 7.36 -18.52
C LEU A 268 17.82 7.70 -18.07
N LEU A 269 17.52 7.55 -16.77
CA LEU A 269 16.21 7.92 -16.21
C LEU A 269 15.90 9.40 -16.42
N VAL A 270 16.84 10.29 -16.13
CA VAL A 270 16.67 11.73 -16.35
C VAL A 270 16.45 12.00 -17.83
N GLY A 271 17.23 11.38 -18.72
CA GLY A 271 17.04 11.49 -20.16
C GLY A 271 15.65 11.06 -20.62
N MET A 272 15.14 9.93 -20.12
CA MET A 272 13.78 9.45 -20.43
C MET A 272 12.70 10.40 -19.92
N ILE A 273 12.82 10.89 -18.69
CA ILE A 273 11.85 11.83 -18.10
C ILE A 273 11.84 13.14 -18.90
N LEU A 274 13.01 13.68 -19.25
CA LEU A 274 13.11 14.89 -20.06
C LEU A 274 12.51 14.69 -21.46
N PHE A 275 12.80 13.55 -22.10
CA PHE A 275 12.23 13.21 -23.40
C PHE A 275 10.70 13.14 -23.37
N GLU A 276 10.11 12.65 -22.27
CA GLU A 276 8.65 12.55 -22.12
C GLU A 276 7.99 13.85 -21.67
N LEU A 277 8.67 14.65 -20.85
CA LEU A 277 8.18 15.96 -20.43
C LEU A 277 8.19 16.96 -21.58
N TYR A 278 9.15 16.86 -22.50
CA TYR A 278 9.28 17.78 -23.63
C TYR A 278 7.98 17.94 -24.45
N PRO A 279 7.37 16.88 -25.03
CA PRO A 279 6.13 17.01 -25.79
C PRO A 279 4.96 17.49 -24.93
N ILE A 280 4.86 17.02 -23.69
CA ILE A 280 3.77 17.41 -22.77
C ILE A 280 3.84 18.92 -22.47
N LEU A 281 5.03 19.44 -22.25
CA LEU A 281 5.25 20.86 -21.98
C LEU A 281 5.10 21.69 -23.26
N SER A 282 5.66 21.25 -24.39
CA SER A 282 5.54 21.98 -25.66
C SER A 282 4.09 22.10 -26.10
N ASP A 283 3.33 21.01 -26.05
CA ASP A 283 1.93 20.99 -26.48
C ASP A 283 1.06 21.84 -25.56
N ARG A 284 1.28 21.76 -24.24
CA ARG A 284 0.53 22.59 -23.28
C ARG A 284 0.87 24.07 -23.38
N ILE A 285 2.15 24.41 -23.56
CA ILE A 285 2.57 25.80 -23.76
C ILE A 285 1.94 26.35 -25.04
N LEU A 286 1.97 25.58 -26.14
CA LEU A 286 1.34 25.97 -27.39
C LEU A 286 -0.17 26.19 -27.22
N ILE A 287 -0.90 25.27 -26.59
CA ILE A 287 -2.34 25.42 -26.34
C ILE A 287 -2.65 26.67 -25.49
N VAL A 288 -1.89 26.88 -24.41
CA VAL A 288 -2.13 28.00 -23.48
C VAL A 288 -1.83 29.36 -24.11
N PHE A 289 -0.78 29.47 -24.94
CA PHE A 289 -0.38 30.75 -25.53
C PHE A 289 -0.96 31.00 -26.93
N ALA A 290 -1.27 29.96 -27.70
CA ALA A 290 -1.85 30.11 -29.04
C ALA A 290 -3.38 30.20 -29.04
N GLY A 291 -4.05 29.90 -27.92
CA GLY A 291 -5.50 30.15 -27.74
C GLY A 291 -6.42 29.29 -28.59
N THR A 292 -5.93 28.17 -29.13
CA THR A 292 -6.73 27.13 -29.80
C THR A 292 -7.12 26.04 -28.82
#